data_AF-A0A0M0BXD6-F1
#
_entry.id   AF-A0A0M0BXD6-F1
#
_cell.length_a   1.000
_cell.length_b   1.000
_cell.length_c   1.000
_cell.angle_alpha   90.00
_cell.angle_beta   90.00
_cell.angle_gamma   90.00
#
_symmetry.space_group_name_H-M   'P 1'
#
loop_
_entity.id
_entity.type
_entity.pdbx_description
1 polymer ?
#
loop_
_entity_poly.entity_id
_entity_poly.type
_entity_poly.pdbx_seq_one_letter_code
_entity_poly.pdbx_strand_id
1 'polypeptide(L)'
;MVDLRVQEFGLLSLLKNLGGKVSINRLILESNLSDSAVMRSALELQEKNLITIYVEPHTIINLTSEGVVDAEDGLPERRLLNAIIELGGKIELKIAYEKSRLTSKFEKIALGC
;
A
#
# COMPACT_ATOMS: atom_id res chain seq x y z
N MET A 1 -30.20 -24.08 -19.12
CA MET A 1 -30.27 -23.40 -17.80
C MET A 1 -28.85 -23.27 -17.31
N VAL A 2 -28.42 -22.07 -16.93
CA VAL A 2 -27.10 -21.88 -16.31
C VAL A 2 -27.21 -22.28 -14.85
N ASP A 3 -26.34 -23.18 -14.39
CA ASP A 3 -26.29 -23.58 -12.98
C ASP A 3 -25.55 -22.50 -12.17
N LEU A 4 -26.23 -21.94 -11.19
CA LEU A 4 -25.73 -20.85 -10.35
C LEU A 4 -25.82 -21.26 -8.90
N ARG A 5 -24.68 -21.18 -8.21
CA ARG A 5 -24.62 -21.34 -6.75
C ARG A 5 -25.31 -20.17 -6.09
N VAL A 6 -25.77 -20.37 -4.85
CA VAL A 6 -26.49 -19.36 -4.05
C VAL A 6 -25.72 -18.02 -3.99
N GLN A 7 -24.40 -18.09 -3.88
CA GLN A 7 -23.52 -16.92 -3.81
C GLN A 7 -23.44 -16.16 -5.14
N GLU A 8 -23.35 -16.87 -6.27
CA GLU A 8 -23.32 -16.27 -7.62
C GLU A 8 -24.66 -15.58 -7.93
N PHE A 9 -25.77 -16.24 -7.57
CA PHE A 9 -27.11 -15.67 -7.74
C PHE A 9 -27.33 -14.42 -6.89
N GLY A 10 -26.88 -14.44 -5.63
CA GLY A 10 -26.94 -13.28 -4.74
C GLY A 10 -26.15 -12.09 -5.30
N LEU A 11 -24.94 -12.34 -5.81
CA LEU A 11 -24.06 -11.32 -6.38
C LEU A 11 -24.65 -10.72 -7.67
N LEU A 12 -25.18 -11.56 -8.58
CA LEU A 12 -25.89 -11.08 -9.78
C LEU A 12 -27.14 -10.27 -9.44
N SER A 13 -27.90 -10.70 -8.44
CA SER A 13 -29.10 -9.98 -7.99
C SER A 13 -28.74 -8.62 -7.40
N LEU A 14 -27.68 -8.56 -6.60
CA LEU A 14 -27.14 -7.33 -6.06
C LEU A 14 -26.64 -6.39 -7.17
N LEU A 15 -25.89 -6.92 -8.14
CA LEU A 15 -25.40 -6.17 -9.30
C LEU A 15 -26.58 -5.57 -10.10
N LYS A 16 -27.64 -6.34 -10.31
CA LYS A 16 -28.86 -5.87 -10.98
C LYS A 16 -29.54 -4.74 -10.19
N ASN A 17 -29.69 -4.90 -8.88
CA ASN A 17 -30.30 -3.89 -8.01
C ASN A 17 -29.49 -2.58 -7.97
N LEU A 18 -28.17 -2.68 -8.16
CA LEU A 18 -27.24 -1.54 -8.22
C LEU A 18 -27.12 -0.89 -9.60
N GLY A 19 -27.96 -1.27 -10.57
CA GLY A 19 -27.98 -0.66 -11.90
C GLY A 19 -27.03 -1.31 -12.91
N GLY A 20 -26.56 -2.53 -12.65
CA GLY A 20 -25.85 -3.38 -13.62
C GLY A 20 -24.36 -3.10 -13.80
N LYS A 21 -23.86 -1.92 -13.39
CA LYS A 21 -22.43 -1.59 -13.39
C LYS A 21 -22.03 -0.96 -12.06
N VAL A 22 -21.05 -1.56 -11.41
CA VAL A 22 -20.61 -1.12 -10.08
C VAL A 22 -19.14 -1.49 -9.83
N SER A 23 -18.47 -0.73 -8.97
CA SER A 23 -17.12 -1.05 -8.50
C SER A 23 -17.12 -2.26 -7.56
N ILE A 24 -16.03 -3.05 -7.57
CA ILE A 24 -15.89 -4.22 -6.69
C ILE A 24 -15.98 -3.86 -5.20
N ASN A 25 -15.41 -2.73 -4.78
CA ASN A 25 -15.43 -2.28 -3.37
C ASN A 25 -16.86 -2.08 -2.86
N ARG A 26 -17.73 -1.50 -3.70
CA ARG A 26 -19.15 -1.31 -3.36
C ARG A 26 -19.92 -2.63 -3.34
N LEU A 27 -19.60 -3.58 -4.22
CA LEU A 27 -20.16 -4.93 -4.15
C LEU A 27 -19.78 -5.65 -2.85
N ILE A 28 -18.53 -5.51 -2.40
CA ILE A 28 -18.06 -6.11 -1.14
C ILE A 28 -18.83 -5.50 0.03
N LEU A 29 -18.92 -4.17 0.10
CA LEU A 29 -19.63 -3.46 1.17
C LEU A 29 -21.12 -3.85 1.25
N GLU A 30 -21.79 -4.04 0.12
CA GLU A 30 -23.23 -4.33 0.10
C GLU A 30 -23.57 -5.83 0.12
N SER A 31 -22.62 -6.73 -0.17
CA SER A 31 -22.86 -8.18 -0.22
C SER A 31 -22.69 -8.89 1.11
N ASN A 32 -22.08 -8.26 2.13
CA ASN A 32 -21.74 -8.89 3.41
C ASN A 32 -20.86 -10.16 3.26
N LEU A 33 -20.21 -10.35 2.11
CA LEU A 33 -19.29 -11.43 1.81
C LEU A 33 -17.84 -10.95 2.00
N SER A 34 -16.90 -11.89 2.18
CA SER A 34 -15.48 -11.56 2.15
C SER A 34 -15.04 -11.14 0.73
N ASP A 35 -14.02 -10.29 0.64
CA ASP A 35 -13.39 -9.86 -0.63
C ASP A 35 -13.08 -11.05 -1.54
N SER A 36 -12.54 -12.12 -0.96
CA SER A 36 -12.19 -13.36 -1.65
C SER A 36 -13.39 -14.11 -2.22
N ALA A 37 -14.52 -14.14 -1.49
CA ALA A 37 -15.74 -14.82 -1.93
C ALA A 37 -16.43 -14.04 -3.07
N VAL A 38 -16.44 -12.70 -2.98
CA VAL A 38 -16.95 -11.81 -4.02
C VAL A 38 -16.13 -11.97 -5.30
N MET A 39 -14.80 -11.90 -5.22
CA MET A 39 -13.96 -12.04 -6.40
C MET A 39 -14.02 -13.42 -7.04
N ARG A 40 -14.04 -14.50 -6.24
CA ARG A 40 -14.19 -15.86 -6.79
C ARG A 40 -15.50 -15.98 -7.58
N SER A 41 -16.61 -15.52 -6.98
CA SER A 41 -17.91 -15.57 -7.64
C SER A 41 -17.96 -14.68 -8.89
N ALA A 42 -17.36 -13.50 -8.86
CA ALA A 42 -17.29 -12.61 -10.00
C ALA A 42 -16.49 -13.23 -11.17
N LEU A 43 -15.35 -13.88 -10.88
CA LEU A 43 -14.55 -14.57 -11.89
C LEU A 43 -15.32 -15.73 -12.53
N GLU A 44 -15.99 -16.56 -11.73
CA GLU A 44 -16.83 -17.65 -12.27
C GLU A 44 -18.00 -17.13 -13.11
N LEU A 45 -18.64 -16.03 -12.69
CA LEU A 45 -19.68 -15.37 -13.47
C LEU A 45 -19.15 -14.80 -14.79
N GLN A 46 -17.91 -14.32 -14.81
CA GLN A 46 -17.23 -13.88 -16.02
C GLN A 46 -16.92 -15.06 -16.95
N GLU A 47 -16.43 -16.19 -16.42
CA GLU A 47 -16.21 -17.43 -17.19
C GLU A 47 -17.51 -17.95 -17.82
N LYS A 48 -18.63 -17.80 -17.10
CA LYS A 48 -19.98 -18.12 -17.59
C LYS A 48 -20.55 -17.07 -18.57
N ASN A 49 -19.79 -16.02 -18.92
CA ASN A 49 -20.19 -14.90 -19.78
C ASN A 49 -21.43 -14.13 -19.28
N LEU A 50 -21.65 -14.10 -17.97
CA LEU A 50 -22.79 -13.39 -17.35
C LEU A 50 -22.46 -11.96 -16.93
N ILE A 51 -21.18 -11.67 -16.68
CA ILE A 51 -20.70 -10.33 -16.33
C ILE A 51 -19.40 -10.02 -17.09
N THR A 52 -19.06 -8.74 -17.13
CA THR A 52 -17.76 -8.27 -17.64
C THR A 52 -17.03 -7.52 -16.54
N ILE A 53 -15.81 -7.94 -16.23
CA ILE A 53 -14.95 -7.26 -15.27
C ILE A 53 -14.01 -6.34 -16.04
N TYR A 54 -14.01 -5.06 -15.68
CA TYR A 54 -13.09 -4.05 -16.20
C TYR A 54 -12.05 -3.76 -15.13
N VAL A 55 -10.77 -3.79 -15.51
CA VAL A 55 -9.65 -3.47 -14.63
C VAL A 55 -8.87 -2.32 -15.23
N GLU A 56 -8.70 -1.26 -14.46
CA GLU A 56 -7.86 -0.12 -14.80
C GLU A 56 -6.72 -0.05 -13.76
N PRO A 57 -5.48 -0.40 -14.13
CA PRO A 57 -4.37 -0.35 -13.19
C PRO A 57 -4.05 1.11 -12.84
N HIS A 58 -3.96 1.40 -11.54
CA HIS A 58 -3.56 2.71 -11.02
C HIS A 58 -2.25 2.55 -10.26
N THR A 59 -1.28 3.45 -10.51
CA THR A 59 -0.02 3.50 -9.77
C THR A 59 -0.07 4.64 -8.77
N ILE A 60 0.14 4.33 -7.49
CA ILE A 60 0.22 5.31 -6.41
C ILE A 60 1.66 5.33 -5.90
N ILE A 61 2.27 6.51 -5.83
CA ILE A 61 3.62 6.72 -5.31
C ILE A 61 3.48 7.38 -3.94
N ASN A 62 3.95 6.71 -2.90
CA ASN A 62 3.95 7.21 -1.53
C ASN A 62 5.36 7.13 -0.94
N LEU A 63 5.69 8.05 -0.03
CA LEU A 63 6.89 7.92 0.78
C LEU A 63 6.77 6.70 1.70
N THR A 64 7.87 5.98 1.88
CA THR A 64 7.99 4.99 2.94
C THR A 64 8.04 5.71 4.30
N SER A 65 7.87 4.98 5.40
CA SER A 65 8.06 5.56 6.74
C SER A 65 9.42 6.25 6.90
N GLU A 66 10.46 5.68 6.28
CA GLU A 66 11.81 6.26 6.21
C GLU A 66 11.85 7.52 5.35
N GLY A 67 11.26 7.47 4.15
CA GLY A 67 11.18 8.63 3.25
C GLY A 67 10.43 9.82 3.83
N VAL A 68 9.44 9.59 4.72
CA VAL A 68 8.77 10.67 5.46
C VAL A 68 9.75 11.35 6.42
N VAL A 69 10.47 10.57 7.23
CA VAL A 69 11.48 11.10 8.16
C VAL A 69 12.58 11.85 7.40
N ASP A 70 13.07 11.29 6.29
CA ASP A 70 14.14 11.92 5.50
C ASP A 70 13.66 13.18 4.77
N ALA A 71 12.38 13.28 4.43
CA ALA A 71 11.81 14.50 3.87
C ALA A 71 11.69 15.63 4.91
N GLU A 72 11.45 15.30 6.18
CA GLU A 72 11.31 16.26 7.28
C GLU A 72 12.66 16.65 7.89
N ASP A 73 13.46 15.65 8.27
CA ASP A 73 14.72 15.82 8.99
C ASP A 73 15.96 15.88 8.06
N GLY A 74 15.77 15.56 6.78
CA GLY A 74 16.83 15.40 5.80
C GLY A 74 17.43 13.99 5.78
N LEU A 75 18.17 13.69 4.71
CA LEU A 75 18.83 12.40 4.52
C LEU A 75 19.80 12.07 5.67
N PRO A 76 19.97 10.77 6.00
CA PRO A 76 20.81 10.34 7.12
C PRO A 76 22.27 10.80 7.00
N GLU A 77 22.83 10.80 5.78
CA GLU A 77 24.18 11.30 5.49
C GLU A 77 24.30 12.80 5.79
N ARG A 78 23.27 13.57 5.43
CA ARG A 78 23.23 15.03 5.62
C ARG A 78 23.12 15.38 7.09
N ARG A 79 22.29 14.65 7.83
CA ARG A 79 22.12 14.79 9.28
C ARG A 79 23.41 14.47 10.02
N LEU A 80 24.10 13.38 9.63
CA LEU A 80 25.39 13.01 10.21
C LEU A 80 26.46 14.07 9.93
N LEU A 81 26.55 14.55 8.69
CA LEU A 81 27.50 15.59 8.31
C LEU A 81 27.29 16.89 9.10
N ASN A 82 26.03 17.34 9.21
CA ASN A 82 25.70 18.54 9.98
C ASN A 82 26.08 18.38 11.45
N ALA A 83 25.80 17.22 12.05
CA ALA A 83 26.21 16.94 13.42
C ALA A 83 27.75 17.01 13.60
N ILE A 84 28.53 16.49 12.65
CA ILE A 84 30.00 16.57 12.70
C ILE A 84 30.48 18.02 12.58
N ILE A 85 29.90 18.80 11.67
CA ILE A 85 30.25 20.22 11.47
C ILE A 85 29.94 21.03 12.75
N GLU A 86 28.76 20.84 13.33
CA GLU A 86 28.35 21.51 14.59
C GLU A 86 29.27 21.16 15.77
N LEU A 87 29.84 19.95 15.79
CA LEU A 87 30.73 19.47 16.84
C LEU A 87 32.21 19.84 16.59
N GLY A 88 32.50 20.73 15.65
CA GLY A 88 33.85 21.23 15.40
C GLY A 88 34.63 20.47 14.32
N GLY A 89 33.95 19.71 13.46
CA GLY A 89 34.50 19.13 12.24
C GLY A 89 35.25 17.80 12.41
N LYS A 90 35.62 17.41 13.64
CA LYS A 90 36.19 16.09 13.95
C LYS A 90 35.69 15.59 15.29
N ILE A 91 35.03 14.44 15.29
CA ILE A 91 34.40 13.85 16.46
C ILE A 91 34.44 12.32 16.39
N GLU A 92 34.29 11.66 17.53
CA GLU A 92 34.05 10.21 17.58
C GLU A 92 32.68 9.86 16.97
N LEU A 93 32.62 8.78 16.18
CA LEU A 93 31.42 8.36 15.45
C LEU A 93 30.20 8.18 16.37
N LYS A 94 30.40 7.60 17.55
CA LYS A 94 29.31 7.38 18.51
C LYS A 94 28.62 8.69 18.91
N ILE A 95 29.40 9.73 19.16
CA ILE A 95 28.90 11.06 19.55
C ILE A 95 28.19 11.73 18.34
N ALA A 96 28.69 11.53 17.12
CA ALA A 96 28.05 12.01 15.91
C ALA A 96 26.67 11.35 15.68
N TYR A 97 26.55 10.04 15.93
CA TYR A 97 25.28 9.32 15.82
C TYR A 97 24.24 9.80 16.83
N GLU A 98 24.63 9.97 18.09
CA GLU A 98 23.76 10.49 19.14
C GLU A 98 23.23 11.90 18.78
N LYS A 99 24.11 12.77 18.27
CA LYS A 99 23.75 14.15 17.89
C LYS A 99 22.88 14.22 16.62
N SER A 100 23.12 13.34 15.65
CA SER A 100 22.37 13.29 14.37
C SER A 100 20.98 12.65 14.49
N ARG A 101 20.61 12.17 15.69
CA ARG A 101 19.34 11.50 16.00
C ARG A 101 19.05 10.30 15.08
N LEU A 102 20.10 9.69 14.54
CA LEU A 102 19.97 8.51 13.69
C LEU A 102 19.61 7.31 14.57
N THR A 103 18.71 6.48 14.08
CA THR A 103 18.48 5.15 14.68
C THR A 103 19.65 4.23 14.32
N SER A 104 19.93 3.22 15.13
CA SER A 104 21.02 2.25 14.91
C SER A 104 21.03 1.61 13.51
N LYS A 105 19.86 1.48 12.86
CA LYS A 105 19.72 1.00 11.49
C LYS A 105 20.39 1.92 10.45
N PHE A 106 20.40 3.22 10.71
CA PHE A 106 20.86 4.26 9.78
C PHE A 106 22.32 4.67 9.96
N GLU A 107 22.97 4.23 11.04
CA GLU A 107 24.37 4.56 11.32
C GLU A 107 25.31 4.12 10.19
N LYS A 108 25.09 2.92 9.66
CA LYS A 108 25.86 2.34 8.56
C LYS A 108 25.52 2.98 7.21
N ILE A 109 24.23 3.19 6.96
CA ILE A 109 23.71 3.85 5.75
C ILE A 109 24.30 5.25 5.62
N ALA A 110 24.32 6.02 6.71
CA ALA A 110 24.86 7.38 6.74
C ALA A 110 26.37 7.46 6.41
N LEU A 111 27.12 6.36 6.59
CA LEU A 111 28.52 6.24 6.20
C LEU A 111 28.72 5.66 4.80
N GLY A 112 27.66 5.13 4.16
CA GLY A 112 27.73 4.39 2.91
C GLY A 112 28.37 3.00 3.04
N CYS A 113 28.32 2.39 4.23
CA CYS A 113 28.98 1.11 4.57
C CYS A 113 27.99 0.01 4.97
#